data_AF-A0A0A1TIK7-F1
#
_entry.id   AF-A0A0A1TIK7-F1
#
_cell.length_a   1.000
_cell.length_b   1.000
_cell.length_c   1.000
_cell.angle_alpha   90.00
_cell.angle_beta   90.00
_cell.angle_gamma   90.00
#
_symmetry.space_group_name_H-M   'P 1'
#
loop_
_entity.id
_entity.type
_entity.pdbx_description
1 polymer ?
#
loop_
_entity_poly.entity_id
_entity_poly.type
_entity_poly.pdbx_seq_one_letter_code
_entity_poly.pdbx_strand_id
1 'polypeptide(L)'
;MDFPQFSNLPIEIRLQIWGLCLPRRLVATDKLETHYLRTKQPCQAWRTPIQPNARPIIKGVCKEAWQVVEDGGAAEGYTEDYDANSNVWVQPKLDKVQLFWTRYYTRMDDHRSDYPHAMFGFEASELNMPISVMGEPFCTFPAGDTTNSSFPWPTVETSRHVCSGNAAAAYLMAFLDPPQDVEMVLEIVGFHILDRKAAESGLFGLLGDAPVHGVAYNDTQRIRKFQALFEVTRLPDALDDAAAAEIEYFMSPAFASDVALWKQLVEWVLMVQLWLHDALDGTLDPRTAGTVWKPVIVVDFGARPTISMERYSFDPSHPWVREAAKQVFRVRPTVVFRHCRVNCRQYASQER
;
A
#
# COMPACT_ATOMS: atom_id res chain seq x y z
N MET A 1 -3.89 16.67 33.95
CA MET A 1 -4.60 15.72 34.83
C MET A 1 -3.57 14.70 35.25
N ASP A 2 -3.24 14.61 36.53
CA ASP A 2 -2.46 13.48 37.03
C ASP A 2 -3.38 12.29 37.19
N PHE A 3 -2.94 11.12 36.70
CA PHE A 3 -3.59 9.84 36.93
C PHE A 3 -2.74 9.03 37.93
N PRO A 4 -2.72 9.41 39.22
CA PRO A 4 -1.81 8.85 40.22
C PRO A 4 -2.04 7.36 40.48
N GLN A 5 -3.18 6.81 40.05
CA GLN A 5 -3.47 5.40 40.11
C GLN A 5 -2.56 4.58 39.19
N PHE A 6 -2.05 5.17 38.10
CA PHE A 6 -1.18 4.45 37.17
C PHE A 6 0.10 3.99 37.86
N SER A 7 0.76 4.85 38.65
CA SER A 7 2.00 4.49 39.36
C SER A 7 1.80 3.42 40.44
N ASN A 8 0.56 3.19 40.87
CA ASN A 8 0.24 2.17 41.87
C ASN A 8 0.03 0.77 41.26
N LEU A 9 -0.01 0.67 39.93
CA LEU A 9 -0.13 -0.62 39.24
C LEU A 9 1.20 -1.37 39.29
N PRO A 10 1.17 -2.73 39.34
CA PRO A 10 2.37 -3.54 39.14
C PRO A 10 3.09 -3.19 37.84
N ILE A 11 4.43 -3.30 37.84
CA ILE A 11 5.25 -2.90 36.68
C ILE A 11 4.83 -3.62 35.40
N GLU A 12 4.46 -4.89 35.49
CA GLU A 12 4.03 -5.73 34.37
C GLU A 12 2.78 -5.13 33.70
N ILE A 13 1.81 -4.67 34.50
CA ILE A 13 0.58 -4.05 34.00
C ILE A 13 0.89 -2.70 33.35
N ARG A 14 1.80 -1.91 33.94
CA ARG A 14 2.19 -0.61 33.39
C ARG A 14 2.90 -0.78 32.03
N LEU A 15 3.81 -1.74 31.91
CA LEU A 15 4.47 -2.07 30.65
C LEU A 15 3.47 -2.57 29.59
N GLN A 16 2.48 -3.38 29.97
CA GLN A 16 1.41 -3.78 29.05
C GLN A 16 0.58 -2.59 28.57
N ILE A 17 0.21 -1.67 29.46
CA ILE A 17 -0.52 -0.45 29.09
C ILE A 17 0.31 0.38 28.11
N TRP A 18 1.60 0.58 28.38
CA TRP A 18 2.50 1.25 27.44
C TRP A 18 2.56 0.54 26.08
N GLY A 19 2.59 -0.79 26.08
CA GLY A 19 2.55 -1.60 24.86
C GLY A 19 1.27 -1.38 24.06
N LEU A 20 0.13 -1.23 24.73
CA LEU A 20 -1.16 -0.91 24.09
C LEU A 20 -1.24 0.52 23.56
N CYS A 21 -0.44 1.43 24.13
CA CYS A 21 -0.34 2.82 23.67
C CYS A 21 0.62 3.00 22.48
N LEU A 22 1.41 1.98 22.11
CA LEU A 22 2.26 2.05 20.93
C LEU A 22 1.42 2.23 19.66
N PRO A 23 1.85 3.09 18.73
CA PRO A 23 1.15 3.29 17.48
C PRO A 23 1.26 2.07 16.58
N ARG A 24 0.20 1.79 15.80
CA ARG A 24 0.24 0.85 14.68
C ARG A 24 0.43 1.65 13.41
N ARG A 25 1.67 1.77 12.94
CA ARG A 25 2.04 2.71 11.89
C ARG A 25 2.05 2.02 10.53
N LEU A 26 1.79 2.82 9.51
CA LEU A 26 2.18 2.48 8.15
C LEU A 26 3.54 3.13 7.89
N VAL A 27 4.59 2.33 7.82
CA VAL A 27 5.98 2.76 7.76
C VAL A 27 6.45 2.75 6.31
N ALA A 28 6.79 3.92 5.77
CA ALA A 28 7.14 4.10 4.37
C ALA A 28 8.59 3.68 4.12
N THR A 29 8.83 2.66 3.30
CA THR A 29 10.20 2.21 3.00
C THR A 29 10.89 3.09 1.96
N ASP A 30 10.11 3.77 1.12
CA ASP A 30 10.55 4.64 0.03
C ASP A 30 10.03 6.08 0.16
N LYS A 31 10.41 6.94 -0.79
CA LYS A 31 9.86 8.28 -0.90
C LYS A 31 8.58 8.24 -1.73
N LEU A 32 7.53 8.88 -1.23
CA LEU A 32 6.28 9.05 -1.98
C LEU A 32 6.45 10.16 -3.03
N GLU A 33 6.72 9.85 -4.29
CA GLU A 33 6.79 10.87 -5.35
C GLU A 33 5.38 11.31 -5.77
N THR A 34 4.89 12.42 -5.19
CA THR A 34 3.50 12.86 -5.39
C THR A 34 3.19 13.33 -6.81
N HIS A 35 4.19 13.62 -7.63
CA HIS A 35 4.01 14.03 -9.03
C HIS A 35 3.38 12.95 -9.90
N TYR A 36 3.42 11.70 -9.45
CA TYR A 36 2.95 10.54 -10.18
C TYR A 36 1.68 9.93 -9.60
N LEU A 37 1.22 10.46 -8.48
CA LEU A 37 -0.06 10.06 -7.93
C LEU A 37 -1.18 10.71 -8.75
N ARG A 38 -2.27 9.97 -8.93
CA ARG A 38 -3.51 10.52 -9.53
C ARG A 38 -4.21 11.54 -8.64
N THR A 39 -3.83 11.60 -7.36
CA THR A 39 -4.38 12.59 -6.43
C THR A 39 -4.22 14.00 -7.00
N LYS A 40 -5.30 14.76 -6.92
CA LYS A 40 -5.32 16.18 -7.31
C LYS A 40 -4.68 17.06 -6.23
N GLN A 41 -4.17 16.45 -5.15
CA GLN A 41 -3.52 17.09 -4.03
C GLN A 41 -2.03 16.75 -3.94
N PRO A 42 -1.15 17.30 -4.81
CA PRO A 42 0.27 17.06 -4.71
C PRO A 42 0.82 17.66 -3.40
N CYS A 43 0.91 16.84 -2.36
CA CYS A 43 1.53 17.18 -1.11
C CYS A 43 3.06 17.16 -1.30
N GLN A 44 3.68 18.33 -1.39
CA GLN A 44 5.12 18.48 -1.61
C GLN A 44 6.00 17.96 -0.45
N ALA A 45 5.42 17.32 0.57
CA ALA A 45 6.11 16.68 1.67
C ALA A 45 6.93 15.44 1.27
N TRP A 46 7.10 15.18 -0.03
CA TRP A 46 8.09 14.25 -0.58
C TRP A 46 9.48 14.88 -0.67
N ARG A 47 9.56 16.22 -0.85
CA ARG A 47 10.82 16.97 -0.92
C ARG A 47 11.56 17.06 0.41
N THR A 48 10.91 16.65 1.49
CA THR A 48 11.47 16.80 2.83
C THR A 48 11.77 15.44 3.40
N PRO A 49 13.03 15.19 3.82
CA PRO A 49 13.40 13.97 4.52
C PRO A 49 12.78 13.98 5.92
N ILE A 50 11.46 13.79 6.03
CA ILE A 50 10.78 13.79 7.32
C ILE A 50 10.25 12.41 7.56
N GLN A 51 10.98 11.63 8.38
CA GLN A 51 10.58 11.06 9.67
C GLN A 51 9.32 10.16 9.88
N PRO A 52 8.55 9.58 8.93
CA PRO A 52 7.55 8.56 9.32
C PRO A 52 8.24 7.35 9.97
N ASN A 53 9.53 7.21 9.68
CA ASN A 53 10.40 6.11 10.04
C ASN A 53 11.21 6.38 11.30
N ALA A 54 10.96 7.51 11.97
CA ALA A 54 11.59 7.79 13.25
C ALA A 54 11.01 6.87 14.35
N ARG A 55 11.73 6.76 15.46
CA ARG A 55 11.20 6.11 16.67
C ARG A 55 9.89 6.79 17.10
N PRO A 56 8.89 6.03 17.60
CA PRO A 56 7.66 6.61 18.13
C PRO A 56 7.91 7.67 19.19
N ILE A 57 7.14 8.76 19.15
CA ILE A 57 7.29 9.89 20.08
C ILE A 57 7.02 9.46 21.53
N ILE A 58 6.18 8.44 21.73
CA ILE A 58 5.85 7.90 23.05
C ILE A 58 7.09 7.45 23.85
N LYS A 59 8.20 7.13 23.17
CA LYS A 59 9.51 6.88 23.80
C LYS A 59 9.94 8.00 24.75
N GLY A 60 9.57 9.25 24.46
CA GLY A 60 9.97 10.42 25.24
C GLY A 60 9.15 10.68 26.51
N VAL A 61 8.09 9.89 26.78
CA VAL A 61 7.16 10.16 27.89
C VAL A 61 7.76 9.80 29.24
N CYS A 62 8.31 8.59 29.39
CA CYS A 62 8.96 8.12 30.62
C CYS A 62 9.86 6.91 30.34
N LYS A 63 10.57 6.42 31.36
CA LYS A 63 11.48 5.26 31.23
C LYS A 63 10.77 3.97 30.80
N GLU A 64 9.56 3.74 31.27
CA GLU A 64 8.79 2.53 30.93
C GLU A 64 8.31 2.54 29.48
N ALA A 65 7.81 3.69 29.03
CA ALA A 65 7.45 3.88 27.62
C ALA A 65 8.68 3.75 26.71
N TRP A 66 9.83 4.31 27.12
CA TRP A 66 11.10 4.14 26.42
C TRP A 66 11.46 2.66 26.28
N GLN A 67 11.39 1.91 27.37
CA GLN A 67 11.76 0.49 27.38
C GLN A 67 10.86 -0.32 26.46
N VAL A 68 9.55 -0.09 26.51
CA VAL A 68 8.57 -0.77 25.65
C VAL A 68 8.83 -0.48 24.16
N VAL A 69 9.24 0.75 23.81
CA VAL A 69 9.61 1.08 22.42
C VAL A 69 10.86 0.33 21.98
N GLU A 70 11.93 0.34 22.79
CA GLU A 70 13.21 -0.28 22.41
C GLU A 70 13.16 -1.82 22.45
N ASP A 71 12.37 -2.41 23.35
CA ASP A 71 12.19 -3.88 23.43
C ASP A 71 11.35 -4.41 22.25
N GLY A 72 10.51 -3.56 21.63
CA GLY A 72 9.55 -3.92 20.60
C GLY A 72 9.92 -3.53 19.17
N GLY A 73 11.00 -2.76 18.98
CA GLY A 73 11.37 -2.21 17.68
C GLY A 73 12.86 -2.12 17.45
N ALA A 74 13.23 -1.95 16.18
CA ALA A 74 14.60 -1.82 15.75
C ALA A 74 14.69 -0.88 14.55
N ALA A 75 15.89 -0.40 14.28
CA ALA A 75 16.17 0.36 13.09
C ALA A 75 16.68 -0.60 12.01
N GLU A 76 15.95 -0.69 10.91
CA GLU A 76 16.20 -1.64 9.83
C GLU A 76 16.70 -0.92 8.58
N GLY A 77 17.69 -1.51 7.93
CA GLY A 77 18.16 -1.07 6.63
C GLY A 77 17.35 -1.73 5.54
N TYR A 78 16.60 -0.94 4.77
CA TYR A 78 16.05 -1.37 3.49
C TYR A 78 17.05 -1.05 2.38
N THR A 79 17.15 -1.92 1.39
CA THR A 79 18.12 -1.85 0.28
C THR A 79 17.96 -0.59 -0.58
N GLU A 80 19.08 -0.06 -1.07
CA GLU A 80 19.12 1.19 -1.85
C GLU A 80 18.45 1.09 -3.24
N ASP A 81 18.05 -0.11 -3.67
CA ASP A 81 17.56 -0.41 -5.03
C ASP A 81 16.31 0.38 -5.44
N TYR A 82 15.59 0.99 -4.48
CA TYR A 82 14.37 1.74 -4.72
C TYR A 82 14.32 3.13 -4.07
N ASP A 83 15.48 3.77 -3.87
CA ASP A 83 15.59 5.02 -3.09
C ASP A 83 15.00 4.84 -1.68
N ALA A 84 15.30 3.68 -1.08
CA ALA A 84 14.85 3.36 0.25
C ALA A 84 15.40 4.36 1.26
N ASN A 85 14.57 4.69 2.24
CA ASN A 85 15.05 5.41 3.40
C ASN A 85 16.03 4.50 4.15
N SER A 86 17.32 4.82 4.12
CA SER A 86 18.29 4.09 4.94
C SER A 86 17.95 4.30 6.42
N ASN A 87 17.84 3.21 7.17
CA ASN A 87 17.62 3.19 8.62
C ASN A 87 16.19 3.58 9.07
N VAL A 88 15.21 2.72 8.74
CA VAL A 88 13.81 2.85 9.13
C VAL A 88 13.54 2.19 10.47
N TRP A 89 12.99 2.93 11.45
CA TRP A 89 12.52 2.29 12.69
C TRP A 89 11.20 1.56 12.46
N VAL A 90 11.19 0.26 12.69
CA VAL A 90 10.01 -0.61 12.60
C VAL A 90 9.75 -1.33 13.93
N GLN A 91 8.49 -1.72 14.12
CA GLN A 91 8.06 -2.66 15.15
C GLN A 91 7.35 -3.83 14.48
N PRO A 92 8.03 -4.95 14.19
CA PRO A 92 7.49 -6.00 13.34
C PRO A 92 6.12 -6.55 13.75
N LYS A 93 5.80 -6.53 15.05
CA LYS A 93 4.52 -7.01 15.61
C LYS A 93 3.36 -6.02 15.49
N LEU A 94 3.62 -4.74 15.22
CA LEU A 94 2.62 -3.66 15.25
C LEU A 94 2.54 -2.86 13.96
N ASP A 95 3.69 -2.62 13.33
CA ASP A 95 3.81 -1.83 12.12
C ASP A 95 3.49 -2.65 10.88
N LYS A 96 3.12 -1.94 9.82
CA LYS A 96 3.05 -2.45 8.45
C LYS A 96 4.01 -1.64 7.60
N VAL A 97 4.75 -2.30 6.71
CA VAL A 97 5.68 -1.62 5.80
C VAL A 97 5.00 -1.30 4.49
N GLN A 98 5.27 -0.11 3.96
CA GLN A 98 4.62 0.43 2.77
C GLN A 98 5.64 0.77 1.70
N LEU A 99 5.41 0.24 0.49
CA LEU A 99 6.10 0.65 -0.74
C LEU A 99 5.18 1.58 -1.56
N PHE A 100 5.53 2.85 -1.68
CA PHE A 100 4.81 3.87 -2.45
C PHE A 100 5.17 3.94 -3.93
N TRP A 101 6.07 3.08 -4.38
CA TRP A 101 6.51 2.98 -5.77
C TRP A 101 5.34 2.83 -6.75
N THR A 102 5.43 3.53 -7.88
CA THR A 102 4.45 3.47 -8.98
C THR A 102 5.15 3.24 -10.33
N ARG A 103 4.42 2.83 -11.36
CA ARG A 103 5.00 2.59 -12.71
C ARG A 103 5.63 3.84 -13.33
N TYR A 104 5.35 5.03 -12.83
CA TYR A 104 5.93 6.24 -13.35
C TYR A 104 7.43 6.40 -13.03
N TYR A 105 7.93 5.70 -12.01
CA TYR A 105 9.37 5.71 -11.67
C TYR A 105 10.22 5.08 -12.78
N THR A 106 9.77 3.98 -13.40
CA THR A 106 10.55 3.28 -14.45
C THR A 106 10.72 4.09 -15.72
N ARG A 107 9.88 5.09 -15.98
CA ARG A 107 10.00 5.93 -17.18
C ARG A 107 11.13 6.96 -17.08
N MET A 108 11.65 7.23 -15.89
CA MET A 108 12.62 8.30 -15.65
C MET A 108 14.02 7.79 -15.30
N ASP A 109 14.14 6.64 -14.63
CA ASP A 109 15.43 6.04 -14.26
C ASP A 109 15.74 4.83 -15.15
N ASP A 110 16.63 5.02 -16.12
CA ASP A 110 17.06 4.00 -17.10
C ASP A 110 17.94 2.88 -16.46
N HIS A 111 18.19 2.91 -15.14
CA HIS A 111 19.31 2.20 -14.52
C HIS A 111 19.08 1.56 -13.13
N ARG A 112 17.85 1.44 -12.62
CA ARG A 112 17.60 0.76 -11.33
C ARG A 112 16.70 -0.45 -11.51
N SER A 113 16.99 -1.50 -10.73
CA SER A 113 16.26 -2.78 -10.63
C SER A 113 14.82 -2.65 -11.11
N ASP A 114 14.48 -3.33 -12.22
CA ASP A 114 13.28 -3.03 -13.00
C ASP A 114 11.98 -3.06 -12.16
N TYR A 115 11.98 -3.69 -10.97
CA TYR A 115 10.81 -3.80 -10.10
C TYR A 115 11.16 -3.97 -8.61
N PRO A 116 10.99 -2.96 -7.76
CA PRO A 116 11.42 -3.02 -6.36
C PRO A 116 10.56 -3.88 -5.44
N HIS A 117 9.38 -4.30 -5.93
CA HIS A 117 8.47 -5.20 -5.23
C HIS A 117 9.13 -6.52 -4.81
N ALA A 118 10.11 -6.99 -5.59
CA ALA A 118 10.85 -8.22 -5.30
C ALA A 118 11.61 -8.10 -3.98
N MET A 119 12.50 -7.10 -3.91
CA MET A 119 13.37 -6.90 -2.76
C MET A 119 12.57 -6.47 -1.53
N PHE A 120 11.60 -5.56 -1.73
CA PHE A 120 10.68 -5.16 -0.68
C PHE A 120 9.91 -6.35 -0.08
N GLY A 121 9.40 -7.25 -0.95
CA GLY A 121 8.70 -8.46 -0.51
C GLY A 121 9.61 -9.40 0.28
N PHE A 122 10.85 -9.60 -0.18
CA PHE A 122 11.86 -10.39 0.51
C PHE A 122 12.20 -9.82 1.89
N GLU A 123 12.54 -8.53 1.98
CA GLU A 123 12.92 -7.86 3.22
C GLU A 123 11.77 -7.87 4.24
N ALA A 124 10.54 -7.64 3.80
CA ALA A 124 9.37 -7.72 4.67
C ALA A 124 9.12 -9.15 5.18
N SER A 125 9.36 -10.16 4.34
CA SER A 125 9.23 -11.57 4.71
C SER A 125 10.27 -11.98 5.76
N GLU A 126 11.54 -11.59 5.60
CA GLU A 126 12.61 -11.82 6.57
C GLU A 126 12.30 -11.23 7.95
N LEU A 127 11.61 -10.08 7.97
CA LEU A 127 11.17 -9.42 9.20
C LEU A 127 9.79 -9.92 9.70
N ASN A 128 9.14 -10.83 8.96
CA ASN A 128 7.78 -11.31 9.21
C ASN A 128 6.78 -10.15 9.40
N MET A 129 6.89 -9.13 8.55
CA MET A 129 6.09 -7.92 8.61
C MET A 129 4.95 -7.94 7.59
N PRO A 130 3.74 -7.50 7.96
CA PRO A 130 2.68 -7.31 6.98
C PRO A 130 3.03 -6.15 6.05
N ILE A 131 2.72 -6.35 4.76
CA ILE A 131 3.04 -5.39 3.71
C ILE A 131 1.84 -4.60 3.22
N SER A 132 2.13 -3.43 2.69
CA SER A 132 1.21 -2.60 1.93
C SER A 132 1.93 -2.03 0.71
N VAL A 133 1.27 -2.01 -0.44
CA VAL A 133 1.86 -1.56 -1.72
C VAL A 133 0.89 -0.66 -2.45
N MET A 134 1.36 0.11 -3.42
CA MET A 134 0.46 0.80 -4.35
C MET A 134 -0.29 -0.22 -5.21
N GLY A 135 -1.57 0.02 -5.47
CA GLY A 135 -2.38 -0.81 -6.37
C GLY A 135 -2.10 -0.54 -7.86
N GLU A 136 -1.66 0.68 -8.21
CA GLU A 136 -1.41 1.12 -9.59
C GLU A 136 -0.43 0.21 -10.36
N PRO A 137 0.69 -0.26 -9.77
CA PRO A 137 1.58 -1.21 -10.42
C PRO A 137 0.94 -2.52 -10.88
N PHE A 138 -0.21 -2.90 -10.35
CA PHE A 138 -0.92 -4.13 -10.70
C PHE A 138 -1.94 -3.86 -11.79
N CYS A 139 -2.80 -2.87 -11.58
CA CYS A 139 -3.82 -2.41 -12.51
C CYS A 139 -4.12 -0.94 -12.24
N THR A 140 -4.35 -0.18 -13.30
CA THR A 140 -4.82 1.21 -13.20
C THR A 140 -6.13 1.29 -12.44
N PHE A 141 -6.23 2.15 -11.43
CA PHE A 141 -7.49 2.40 -10.73
C PHE A 141 -8.41 3.32 -11.57
N PRO A 142 -9.70 2.99 -11.75
CA PRO A 142 -10.59 3.77 -12.63
C PRO A 142 -10.90 5.18 -12.11
N ALA A 143 -10.94 5.40 -10.79
CA ALA A 143 -11.16 6.70 -10.14
C ALA A 143 -12.32 7.53 -10.72
N GLY A 144 -13.45 6.91 -11.08
CA GLY A 144 -14.60 7.57 -11.70
C GLY A 144 -14.48 7.88 -13.19
N ASP A 145 -13.36 7.55 -13.84
CA ASP A 145 -13.12 7.73 -15.29
C ASP A 145 -13.58 6.50 -16.11
N THR A 146 -14.59 5.77 -15.63
CA THR A 146 -15.13 4.57 -16.31
C THR A 146 -15.89 4.90 -17.60
N THR A 147 -16.13 6.19 -17.89
CA THR A 147 -16.84 6.65 -19.09
C THR A 147 -15.91 6.82 -20.29
N ASN A 148 -14.59 6.80 -20.10
CA ASN A 148 -13.66 6.71 -21.21
C ASN A 148 -13.60 5.27 -21.74
N SER A 149 -14.02 5.09 -22.99
CA SER A 149 -13.98 3.85 -23.79
C SER A 149 -12.60 3.18 -23.96
N SER A 150 -11.60 3.58 -23.17
CA SER A 150 -10.20 3.21 -23.29
C SER A 150 -9.61 2.60 -22.01
N PHE A 151 -10.41 2.29 -20.97
CA PHE A 151 -9.89 1.56 -19.81
C PHE A 151 -9.36 0.19 -20.27
N PRO A 152 -8.03 -0.03 -20.28
CA PRO A 152 -7.47 -1.20 -20.91
C PRO A 152 -7.61 -2.40 -19.99
N TRP A 153 -8.31 -3.44 -20.45
CA TRP A 153 -8.31 -4.74 -19.78
C TRP A 153 -6.87 -5.21 -19.56
N PRO A 154 -6.54 -5.75 -18.38
CA PRO A 154 -5.18 -6.18 -18.09
C PRO A 154 -4.75 -7.23 -19.10
N THR A 155 -3.50 -7.08 -19.54
CA THR A 155 -2.87 -7.97 -20.51
C THR A 155 -1.54 -8.41 -19.94
N VAL A 156 -1.27 -9.72 -19.95
CA VAL A 156 -0.05 -10.33 -19.43
C VAL A 156 0.69 -10.98 -20.57
N GLU A 157 1.97 -10.65 -20.72
CA GLU A 157 2.88 -11.35 -21.61
C GLU A 157 3.23 -12.72 -21.02
N THR A 158 3.15 -13.76 -21.84
CA THR A 158 3.42 -15.14 -21.40
C THR A 158 4.88 -15.57 -21.57
N SER A 159 5.75 -14.68 -22.05
CA SER A 159 7.16 -14.99 -22.17
C SER A 159 7.86 -15.02 -20.82
N ARG A 160 8.95 -15.78 -20.76
CA ARG A 160 9.79 -15.90 -19.54
C ARG A 160 10.37 -14.57 -19.04
N HIS A 161 10.53 -13.60 -19.92
CA HIS A 161 10.88 -12.24 -19.54
C HIS A 161 9.61 -11.43 -19.34
N VAL A 162 9.33 -11.05 -18.10
CA VAL A 162 8.22 -10.14 -17.77
C VAL A 162 8.68 -8.72 -18.12
N CYS A 163 8.49 -8.30 -19.37
CA CYS A 163 8.87 -6.96 -19.83
C CYS A 163 7.71 -5.95 -19.75
N SER A 164 6.55 -6.35 -19.23
CA SER A 164 5.31 -5.57 -19.27
C SER A 164 4.76 -5.23 -17.89
N GLY A 165 3.85 -4.24 -17.87
CA GLY A 165 3.42 -3.49 -16.68
C GLY A 165 3.00 -4.29 -15.44
N ASN A 166 2.72 -5.58 -15.56
CA ASN A 166 2.23 -6.40 -14.44
C ASN A 166 3.35 -7.12 -13.66
N ALA A 167 4.62 -6.79 -13.88
CA ALA A 167 5.71 -7.50 -13.20
C ALA A 167 5.66 -7.38 -11.67
N ALA A 168 5.12 -6.28 -11.12
CA ALA A 168 4.87 -6.14 -9.68
C ALA A 168 4.11 -7.34 -9.09
N ALA A 169 3.13 -7.87 -9.82
CA ALA A 169 2.39 -9.07 -9.43
C ALA A 169 3.27 -10.33 -9.44
N ALA A 170 4.09 -10.52 -10.47
CA ALA A 170 5.00 -11.65 -10.56
C ALA A 170 6.00 -11.66 -9.41
N TYR A 171 6.59 -10.50 -9.10
CA TYR A 171 7.57 -10.38 -8.03
C TYR A 171 6.95 -10.59 -6.65
N LEU A 172 5.83 -9.94 -6.32
CA LEU A 172 5.20 -10.18 -5.01
C LEU A 172 4.81 -11.66 -4.84
N MET A 173 4.29 -12.31 -5.88
CA MET A 173 3.94 -13.73 -5.80
C MET A 173 5.16 -14.64 -5.57
N ALA A 174 6.36 -14.24 -5.99
CA ALA A 174 7.57 -15.04 -5.82
C ALA A 174 8.17 -14.96 -4.40
N PHE A 175 7.86 -13.92 -3.62
CA PHE A 175 8.48 -13.66 -2.32
C PHE A 175 7.51 -13.70 -1.13
N LEU A 176 6.20 -13.67 -1.37
CA LEU A 176 5.21 -13.74 -0.30
C LEU A 176 4.71 -15.17 -0.14
N ASP A 177 4.88 -15.71 1.07
CA ASP A 177 4.29 -16.99 1.45
C ASP A 177 2.77 -16.85 1.65
N PRO A 178 1.93 -17.43 0.79
CA PRO A 178 0.49 -17.35 0.96
C PRO A 178 -0.01 -18.27 2.09
N PRO A 179 -1.19 -18.01 2.68
CA PRO A 179 -2.19 -17.02 2.30
C PRO A 179 -2.10 -15.74 3.15
N GLN A 180 -1.24 -14.81 2.77
CA GLN A 180 -1.15 -13.50 3.43
C GLN A 180 -2.20 -12.52 2.87
N ASP A 181 -2.60 -11.56 3.71
CA ASP A 181 -3.38 -10.40 3.28
C ASP A 181 -2.38 -9.31 2.85
N VAL A 182 -2.57 -8.74 1.66
CA VAL A 182 -1.76 -7.61 1.15
C VAL A 182 -2.64 -6.39 1.05
N GLU A 183 -2.28 -5.32 1.77
CA GLU A 183 -2.95 -4.03 1.61
C GLU A 183 -2.50 -3.38 0.30
N MET A 184 -3.48 -2.98 -0.51
CA MET A 184 -3.21 -2.31 -1.78
C MET A 184 -3.83 -0.92 -1.74
N VAL A 185 -2.96 0.08 -1.73
CA VAL A 185 -3.32 1.49 -1.65
C VAL A 185 -3.84 1.95 -3.00
N LEU A 186 -5.10 2.36 -3.04
CA LEU A 186 -5.76 2.85 -4.24
C LEU A 186 -5.56 4.35 -4.43
N GLU A 187 -5.73 5.10 -3.34
CA GLU A 187 -5.69 6.56 -3.32
C GLU A 187 -5.11 7.05 -1.99
N ILE A 188 -4.53 8.25 -2.02
CA ILE A 188 -3.86 8.88 -0.88
C ILE A 188 -4.36 10.31 -0.73
N VAL A 189 -4.84 10.67 0.46
CA VAL A 189 -5.29 12.03 0.79
C VAL A 189 -4.32 12.67 1.78
N GLY A 190 -3.86 13.87 1.44
CA GLY A 190 -2.92 14.67 2.22
C GLY A 190 -3.63 15.65 3.17
N PHE A 191 -3.37 15.53 4.48
CA PHE A 191 -3.89 16.40 5.52
C PHE A 191 -2.85 17.45 5.90
N HIS A 192 -3.08 18.70 5.52
CA HIS A 192 -2.22 19.83 5.86
C HIS A 192 -2.74 20.53 7.12
N ILE A 193 -2.59 19.85 8.26
CA ILE A 193 -3.08 20.31 9.58
C ILE A 193 -1.93 20.46 10.56
N LEU A 194 -2.12 21.26 11.61
CA LEU A 194 -1.10 21.41 12.67
C LEU A 194 -0.89 20.09 13.42
N ASP A 195 0.36 19.75 13.77
CA ASP A 195 0.72 18.56 14.56
C ASP A 195 -0.15 18.40 15.82
N ARG A 196 -0.41 19.50 16.52
CA ARG A 196 -1.29 19.51 17.70
C ARG A 196 -2.70 19.03 17.38
N LYS A 197 -3.28 19.43 16.24
CA LYS A 197 -4.62 19.00 15.82
C LYS A 197 -4.65 17.55 15.36
N ALA A 198 -3.59 17.09 14.69
CA ALA A 198 -3.42 15.69 14.36
C ALA A 198 -3.37 14.81 15.63
N ALA A 199 -2.59 15.21 16.63
CA ALA A 199 -2.51 14.52 17.92
C ALA A 199 -3.83 14.56 18.72
N GLU A 200 -4.46 15.74 18.85
CA GLU A 200 -5.76 15.91 19.54
C GLU A 200 -6.87 15.03 18.93
N SER A 201 -6.78 14.72 17.64
CA SER A 201 -7.76 13.86 16.97
C SER A 201 -7.65 12.38 17.35
N GLY A 202 -6.47 11.93 17.79
CA GLY A 202 -6.14 10.52 17.96
C GLY A 202 -6.13 9.69 16.67
N LEU A 203 -6.40 10.29 15.50
CA LEU A 203 -6.44 9.60 14.21
C LEU A 203 -5.07 9.38 13.59
N PHE A 204 -4.05 10.13 14.03
CA PHE A 204 -2.66 10.04 13.58
C PHE A 204 -1.72 9.53 14.69
N GLY A 205 -2.22 8.62 15.52
CA GLY A 205 -1.55 8.17 16.75
C GLY A 205 -1.86 9.06 17.95
N LEU A 206 -1.61 8.54 19.16
CA LEU A 206 -1.92 9.24 20.41
C LEU A 206 -1.14 10.55 20.57
N LEU A 207 0.07 10.60 19.98
CA LEU A 207 0.97 11.75 20.05
C LEU A 207 1.27 12.35 18.68
N GLY A 208 0.50 12.00 17.64
CA GLY A 208 0.83 12.37 16.26
C GLY A 208 2.00 11.55 15.68
N ASP A 209 2.32 10.41 16.27
CA ASP A 209 3.44 9.54 15.94
C ASP A 209 3.12 8.45 14.90
N ALA A 210 1.92 8.49 14.33
CA ALA A 210 1.50 7.70 13.18
C ALA A 210 0.98 8.63 12.07
N PRO A 211 1.87 9.33 11.34
CA PRO A 211 1.46 10.33 10.36
C PRO A 211 0.79 9.72 9.10
N VAL A 212 0.86 8.41 8.90
CA VAL A 212 0.29 7.71 7.75
C VAL A 212 -0.59 6.57 8.23
N HIS A 213 -1.81 6.50 7.72
CA HIS A 213 -2.78 5.46 8.05
C HIS A 213 -3.48 4.92 6.82
N GLY A 214 -3.35 3.61 6.61
CA GLY A 214 -4.24 2.85 5.74
C GLY A 214 -5.58 2.59 6.42
N VAL A 215 -6.67 2.83 5.69
CA VAL A 215 -8.04 2.53 6.08
C VAL A 215 -8.68 1.69 4.99
N ALA A 216 -9.27 0.54 5.37
CA ALA A 216 -10.00 -0.30 4.42
C ALA A 216 -11.08 0.53 3.72
N TYR A 217 -11.21 0.38 2.41
CA TYR A 217 -12.10 1.22 1.58
C TYR A 217 -13.57 1.21 2.04
N ASN A 218 -13.99 0.12 2.70
CA ASN A 218 -15.35 -0.09 3.19
C ASN A 218 -15.54 0.29 4.68
N ASP A 219 -14.48 0.73 5.38
CA ASP A 219 -14.57 1.27 6.75
C ASP A 219 -15.07 2.72 6.73
N THR A 220 -16.34 2.87 6.34
CA THR A 220 -17.02 4.16 6.24
C THR A 220 -17.05 4.91 7.58
N GLN A 221 -17.03 4.20 8.71
CA GLN A 221 -17.00 4.83 10.03
C GLN A 221 -15.67 5.53 10.26
N ARG A 222 -14.55 4.86 9.95
CA ARG A 222 -13.22 5.45 10.10
C ARG A 222 -12.96 6.56 9.08
N ILE A 223 -13.38 6.38 7.83
CA ILE A 223 -13.29 7.44 6.79
C ILE A 223 -14.06 8.69 7.23
N ARG A 224 -15.27 8.55 7.80
CA ARG A 224 -16.02 9.70 8.35
C ARG A 224 -15.31 10.43 9.49
N LYS A 225 -14.51 9.74 10.31
CA LYS A 225 -13.72 10.42 11.34
C LYS A 225 -12.64 11.30 10.72
N PHE A 226 -11.96 10.81 9.68
CA PHE A 226 -11.01 11.63 8.91
C PHE A 226 -11.71 12.80 8.21
N GLN A 227 -12.88 12.57 7.60
CA GLN A 227 -13.70 13.64 7.03
C GLN A 227 -14.07 14.70 8.06
N ALA A 228 -14.53 14.31 9.25
CA ALA A 228 -14.90 15.24 10.31
C ALA A 228 -13.71 16.06 10.80
N LEU A 229 -12.53 15.44 10.95
CA LEU A 229 -11.29 16.16 11.25
C LEU A 229 -10.93 17.14 10.13
N PHE A 230 -11.04 16.70 8.88
CA PHE A 230 -10.75 17.52 7.71
C PHE A 230 -11.64 18.76 7.65
N GLU A 231 -12.95 18.60 7.80
CA GLU A 231 -13.94 19.68 7.73
C GLU A 231 -13.69 20.80 8.77
N VAL A 232 -13.22 20.45 9.97
CA VAL A 232 -12.93 21.45 11.02
C VAL A 232 -11.53 22.08 10.91
N THR A 233 -10.67 21.55 10.03
CA THR A 233 -9.29 22.02 9.88
C THR A 233 -8.93 22.53 8.48
N ARG A 234 -9.77 22.26 7.49
CA ARG A 234 -9.56 22.71 6.11
C ARG A 234 -9.54 24.23 6.02
N LEU A 235 -8.72 24.74 5.12
CA LEU A 235 -8.67 26.13 4.71
C LEU A 235 -9.35 26.28 3.35
N PRO A 236 -9.83 27.48 2.99
CA PRO A 236 -10.43 27.72 1.69
C PRO A 236 -9.34 27.86 0.61
N ASP A 237 -8.71 26.75 0.22
CA ASP A 237 -7.75 26.68 -0.88
C ASP A 237 -7.95 25.47 -1.78
N ALA A 238 -7.35 25.53 -2.98
CA ALA A 238 -7.54 24.53 -4.01
C ALA A 238 -6.99 23.13 -3.63
N LEU A 239 -6.00 23.07 -2.73
CA LEU A 239 -5.52 21.79 -2.23
C LEU A 239 -6.61 21.17 -1.38
N ASP A 240 -7.13 21.88 -0.38
CA ASP A 240 -8.14 21.35 0.52
C ASP A 240 -9.48 21.06 -0.19
N ASP A 241 -9.85 21.84 -1.22
CA ASP A 241 -11.00 21.55 -2.08
C ASP A 241 -10.85 20.21 -2.81
N ALA A 242 -9.64 19.90 -3.30
CA ALA A 242 -9.35 18.62 -3.93
C ALA A 242 -9.39 17.44 -2.93
N ALA A 243 -8.92 17.62 -1.67
CA ALA A 243 -9.09 16.59 -0.61
C ALA A 243 -10.56 16.33 -0.34
N ALA A 244 -11.34 17.41 -0.21
CA ALA A 244 -12.77 17.29 0.09
C ALA A 244 -13.46 16.43 -0.97
N ALA A 245 -13.17 16.70 -2.25
CA ALA A 245 -13.71 15.94 -3.37
C ALA A 245 -13.25 14.47 -3.35
N GLU A 246 -11.98 14.18 -3.03
CA GLU A 246 -11.47 12.80 -2.92
C GLU A 246 -12.14 12.04 -1.76
N ILE A 247 -12.25 12.66 -0.58
CA ILE A 247 -12.91 12.07 0.59
C ILE A 247 -14.41 11.83 0.30
N GLU A 248 -15.08 12.77 -0.36
CA GLU A 248 -16.47 12.61 -0.78
C GLU A 248 -16.62 11.44 -1.77
N TYR A 249 -15.71 11.34 -2.74
CA TYR A 249 -15.68 10.24 -3.68
C TYR A 249 -15.48 8.89 -2.98
N PHE A 250 -14.59 8.77 -1.99
CA PHE A 250 -14.41 7.53 -1.21
C PHE A 250 -15.71 7.04 -0.54
N MET A 251 -16.61 7.95 -0.22
CA MET A 251 -17.90 7.66 0.41
C MET A 251 -19.02 7.41 -0.61
N SER A 252 -18.74 7.56 -1.91
CA SER A 252 -19.72 7.44 -2.99
C SER A 252 -19.93 5.97 -3.42
N PRO A 253 -21.12 5.63 -3.96
CA PRO A 253 -21.35 4.33 -4.59
C PRO A 253 -20.45 4.07 -5.82
N ALA A 254 -20.01 5.14 -6.49
CA ALA A 254 -19.12 5.04 -7.64
C ALA A 254 -17.76 4.46 -7.22
N PHE A 255 -17.18 4.96 -6.14
CA PHE A 255 -15.91 4.42 -5.63
C PHE A 255 -16.02 2.95 -5.24
N ALA A 256 -17.09 2.53 -4.57
CA ALA A 256 -17.31 1.11 -4.26
C ALA A 256 -17.39 0.23 -5.52
N SER A 257 -17.98 0.75 -6.60
CA SER A 257 -18.06 0.07 -7.89
C SER A 257 -16.69 -0.02 -8.57
N ASP A 258 -15.92 1.07 -8.53
CA ASP A 258 -14.55 1.13 -9.08
C ASP A 258 -13.60 0.20 -8.34
N VAL A 259 -13.71 0.12 -7.01
CA VAL A 259 -12.95 -0.84 -6.17
C VAL A 259 -13.31 -2.27 -6.54
N ALA A 260 -14.59 -2.58 -6.73
CA ALA A 260 -15.03 -3.93 -7.09
C ALA A 260 -14.49 -4.35 -8.47
N LEU A 261 -14.58 -3.46 -9.46
CA LEU A 261 -14.00 -3.68 -10.78
C LEU A 261 -12.49 -3.87 -10.67
N TRP A 262 -11.77 -2.91 -10.09
CA TRP A 262 -10.32 -2.96 -9.94
C TRP A 262 -9.84 -4.23 -9.24
N LYS A 263 -10.52 -4.64 -8.17
CA LYS A 263 -10.20 -5.86 -7.43
C LYS A 263 -10.29 -7.10 -8.33
N GLN A 264 -11.34 -7.20 -9.15
CA GLN A 264 -11.50 -8.28 -10.11
C GLN A 264 -10.33 -8.33 -11.12
N LEU A 265 -9.88 -7.16 -11.59
CA LEU A 265 -8.75 -7.06 -12.52
C LEU A 265 -7.44 -7.52 -11.86
N VAL A 266 -7.16 -7.07 -10.65
CA VAL A 266 -5.93 -7.44 -9.93
C VAL A 266 -5.93 -8.92 -9.58
N GLU A 267 -7.03 -9.46 -9.06
CA GLU A 267 -7.13 -10.89 -8.74
C GLU A 267 -6.93 -11.75 -10.00
N TRP A 268 -7.45 -11.31 -11.15
CA TRP A 268 -7.18 -11.96 -12.43
C TRP A 268 -5.69 -11.93 -12.77
N VAL A 269 -5.02 -10.76 -12.67
CA VAL A 269 -3.58 -10.62 -12.93
C VAL A 269 -2.76 -11.53 -12.01
N LEU A 270 -3.07 -11.58 -10.72
CA LEU A 270 -2.38 -12.44 -9.75
C LEU A 270 -2.51 -13.93 -10.12
N MET A 271 -3.72 -14.36 -10.48
CA MET A 271 -3.96 -15.73 -10.95
C MET A 271 -3.19 -16.04 -12.24
N VAL A 272 -3.09 -15.09 -13.19
CA VAL A 272 -2.29 -15.27 -14.40
C VAL A 272 -0.81 -15.42 -14.07
N GLN A 273 -0.27 -14.63 -13.15
CA GLN A 273 1.14 -14.73 -12.78
C GLN A 273 1.44 -16.04 -12.06
N LEU A 274 0.55 -16.50 -11.18
CA LEU A 274 0.67 -17.81 -10.54
C LEU A 274 0.62 -18.94 -11.57
N TRP A 275 -0.33 -18.86 -12.52
CA TRP A 275 -0.41 -19.81 -13.64
C TRP A 275 0.89 -19.84 -14.45
N LEU A 276 1.44 -18.66 -14.78
CA LEU A 276 2.63 -18.54 -15.59
C LEU A 276 3.85 -19.12 -14.87
N HIS A 277 3.99 -18.83 -13.57
CA HIS A 277 5.00 -19.42 -12.71
C HIS A 277 4.89 -20.95 -12.68
N ASP A 278 3.70 -21.48 -12.42
CA ASP A 278 3.45 -22.92 -12.34
C ASP A 278 3.66 -23.65 -13.68
N ALA A 279 3.30 -23.01 -14.79
CA ALA A 279 3.44 -23.59 -16.11
C ALA A 279 4.87 -23.55 -16.66
N LEU A 280 5.70 -22.61 -16.19
CA LEU A 280 7.09 -22.48 -16.62
C LEU A 280 8.05 -23.29 -15.75
N ASP A 281 7.92 -23.16 -14.44
CA ASP A 281 8.92 -23.64 -13.48
C ASP A 281 8.31 -24.44 -12.31
N GLY A 282 6.98 -24.49 -12.21
CA GLY A 282 6.27 -25.12 -11.09
C GLY A 282 5.56 -26.43 -11.44
N THR A 283 4.33 -26.55 -10.97
CA THR A 283 3.64 -27.85 -10.86
C THR A 283 2.76 -28.22 -12.05
N LEU A 284 2.51 -27.29 -12.98
CA LEU A 284 1.57 -27.46 -14.07
C LEU A 284 2.29 -27.93 -15.34
N ASP A 285 1.87 -29.07 -15.91
CA ASP A 285 2.46 -29.56 -17.17
C ASP A 285 2.28 -28.51 -18.28
N PRO A 286 3.38 -27.97 -18.85
CA PRO A 286 3.33 -26.96 -19.91
C PRO A 286 2.43 -27.36 -21.09
N ARG A 287 2.29 -28.65 -21.39
CA ARG A 287 1.47 -29.18 -22.51
C ARG A 287 -0.03 -29.06 -22.24
N THR A 288 -0.42 -28.99 -20.97
CA THR A 288 -1.82 -28.90 -20.54
C THR A 288 -2.15 -27.54 -19.94
N ALA A 289 -1.16 -26.66 -19.76
CA ALA A 289 -1.32 -25.34 -19.17
C ALA A 289 -2.41 -24.49 -19.85
N GLY A 290 -2.63 -24.68 -21.15
CA GLY A 290 -3.68 -23.98 -21.90
C GLY A 290 -5.12 -24.39 -21.56
N THR A 291 -5.32 -25.56 -20.94
CA THR A 291 -6.65 -26.11 -20.60
C THR A 291 -7.29 -25.45 -19.38
N VAL A 292 -6.53 -24.67 -18.61
CA VAL A 292 -7.06 -23.91 -17.47
C VAL A 292 -7.93 -22.71 -17.91
N TRP A 293 -7.89 -22.36 -19.19
CA TRP A 293 -8.51 -21.16 -19.75
C TRP A 293 -9.83 -21.46 -20.48
N LYS A 294 -10.70 -20.44 -20.51
CA LYS A 294 -11.92 -20.37 -21.31
C LYS A 294 -11.88 -19.11 -22.20
N PRO A 295 -11.86 -19.27 -23.54
CA PRO A 295 -11.66 -20.52 -24.27
C PRO A 295 -10.26 -21.13 -24.02
N VAL A 296 -10.10 -22.43 -24.30
CA VAL A 296 -8.79 -23.11 -24.20
C VAL A 296 -7.80 -22.42 -25.14
N ILE A 297 -6.59 -22.18 -24.64
CA ILE A 297 -5.53 -21.54 -25.42
C ILE A 297 -4.44 -22.54 -25.79
N VAL A 298 -3.76 -22.30 -26.90
CA VAL A 298 -2.50 -22.98 -27.23
C VAL A 298 -1.38 -22.08 -26.72
N VAL A 299 -0.62 -22.56 -25.75
CA VAL A 299 0.43 -21.77 -25.11
C VAL A 299 1.74 -22.02 -25.82
N ASP A 300 2.30 -20.97 -26.43
CA ASP A 300 3.66 -20.96 -26.93
C ASP A 300 4.49 -19.96 -26.13
N PHE A 301 5.20 -20.46 -25.12
CA PHE A 301 6.04 -19.65 -24.24
C PHE A 301 7.24 -18.99 -24.94
N GLY A 302 7.55 -19.37 -26.20
CA GLY A 302 8.63 -18.80 -27.00
C GLY A 302 8.22 -17.60 -27.85
N ALA A 303 6.94 -17.48 -28.23
CA ALA A 303 6.47 -16.48 -29.20
C ALA A 303 6.05 -15.12 -28.59
N ARG A 304 6.26 -14.91 -27.28
CA ARG A 304 5.73 -13.76 -26.51
C ARG A 304 4.22 -13.49 -26.71
N PRO A 305 3.31 -14.50 -26.74
CA PRO A 305 1.90 -14.20 -26.84
C PRO A 305 1.41 -13.48 -25.58
N THR A 306 0.39 -12.64 -25.75
CA THR A 306 -0.29 -11.97 -24.65
C THR A 306 -1.62 -12.63 -24.33
N ILE A 307 -1.93 -12.73 -23.04
CA ILE A 307 -3.25 -13.13 -22.54
C ILE A 307 -3.92 -11.86 -22.03
N SER A 308 -5.13 -11.58 -22.53
CA SER A 308 -5.94 -10.45 -22.11
C SER A 308 -7.20 -10.93 -21.41
N MET A 309 -7.55 -10.27 -20.30
CA MET A 309 -8.77 -10.55 -19.55
C MET A 309 -10.05 -10.34 -20.37
N GLU A 310 -10.02 -9.48 -21.39
CA GLU A 310 -11.14 -9.27 -22.32
C GLU A 310 -11.53 -10.57 -23.05
N ARG A 311 -10.53 -11.41 -23.35
CA ARG A 311 -10.68 -12.58 -24.22
C ARG A 311 -10.68 -13.90 -23.45
N TYR A 312 -10.03 -13.93 -22.28
CA TYR A 312 -9.75 -15.17 -21.57
C TYR A 312 -10.11 -15.05 -20.09
N SER A 313 -10.77 -16.10 -19.60
CA SER A 313 -11.10 -16.30 -18.19
C SER A 313 -10.58 -17.66 -17.74
N PHE A 314 -10.35 -17.83 -16.43
CA PHE A 314 -10.04 -19.14 -15.89
C PHE A 314 -11.29 -20.03 -15.86
N ASP A 315 -11.11 -21.33 -16.10
CA ASP A 315 -12.15 -22.32 -15.87
C ASP A 315 -12.29 -22.62 -14.37
N PRO A 316 -13.37 -22.18 -13.69
CA PRO A 316 -13.53 -22.38 -12.25
C PRO A 316 -13.68 -23.87 -11.87
N SER A 317 -13.95 -24.75 -12.83
CA SER A 317 -14.04 -26.19 -12.60
C SER A 317 -12.69 -26.90 -12.67
N HIS A 318 -11.66 -26.26 -13.24
CA HIS A 318 -10.35 -26.87 -13.42
C HIS A 318 -9.64 -27.07 -12.06
N PRO A 319 -9.08 -28.26 -11.75
CA PRO A 319 -8.47 -28.56 -10.46
C PRO A 319 -7.38 -27.55 -10.05
N TRP A 320 -6.49 -27.21 -10.99
CA TRP A 320 -5.44 -26.21 -10.76
C TRP A 320 -6.02 -24.85 -10.35
N VAL A 321 -7.07 -24.35 -11.02
CA VAL A 321 -7.69 -23.04 -10.71
C VAL A 321 -8.24 -23.01 -9.28
N ARG A 322 -8.90 -24.11 -8.85
CA ARG A 322 -9.46 -24.21 -7.51
C ARG A 322 -8.40 -24.22 -6.40
N GLU A 323 -7.21 -24.74 -6.69
CA GLU A 323 -6.11 -24.78 -5.75
C GLU A 323 -5.31 -23.46 -5.76
N ALA A 324 -5.00 -22.96 -6.95
CA ALA A 324 -4.34 -21.67 -7.16
C ALA A 324 -5.11 -20.51 -6.50
N ALA A 325 -6.44 -20.52 -6.55
CA ALA A 325 -7.28 -19.51 -5.90
C ALA A 325 -7.12 -19.45 -4.36
N LYS A 326 -6.56 -20.51 -3.73
CA LYS A 326 -6.23 -20.52 -2.30
C LYS A 326 -4.80 -20.06 -2.02
N GLN A 327 -3.95 -20.09 -3.03
CA GLN A 327 -2.53 -19.74 -2.97
C GLN A 327 -2.28 -18.28 -3.36
N VAL A 328 -3.17 -17.63 -4.10
CA VAL A 328 -3.02 -16.18 -4.30
C VAL A 328 -3.23 -15.44 -2.98
N PHE A 329 -2.39 -14.46 -2.69
CA PHE A 329 -2.59 -13.60 -1.53
C PHE A 329 -3.91 -12.83 -1.67
N ARG A 330 -4.47 -12.45 -0.52
CA ARG A 330 -5.77 -11.77 -0.47
C ARG A 330 -5.57 -10.27 -0.60
N VAL A 331 -6.14 -9.69 -1.64
CA VAL A 331 -6.11 -8.24 -1.87
C VAL A 331 -7.03 -7.53 -0.89
N ARG A 332 -6.47 -6.57 -0.14
CA ARG A 332 -7.19 -5.67 0.77
C ARG A 332 -7.13 -4.24 0.23
N PRO A 333 -8.14 -3.78 -0.53
CA PRO A 333 -8.15 -2.43 -1.06
C PRO A 333 -8.25 -1.40 0.07
N THR A 334 -7.36 -0.40 0.02
CA THR A 334 -7.13 0.54 1.12
C THR A 334 -6.99 1.95 0.57
N VAL A 335 -7.52 2.93 1.30
CA VAL A 335 -7.20 4.36 1.10
C VAL A 335 -6.26 4.82 2.19
N VAL A 336 -5.34 5.73 1.87
CA VAL A 336 -4.37 6.23 2.83
C VAL A 336 -4.67 7.68 3.19
N PHE A 337 -4.67 7.96 4.49
CA PHE A 337 -4.67 9.31 5.02
C PHE A 337 -3.27 9.65 5.52
N ARG A 338 -2.71 10.76 5.05
CA ARG A 338 -1.35 11.19 5.38
C ARG A 338 -1.36 12.59 5.96
N HIS A 339 -0.88 12.74 7.20
CA HIS A 339 -0.61 14.04 7.80
C HIS A 339 0.71 14.62 7.27
N CYS A 340 0.63 15.83 6.72
CA CYS A 340 1.76 16.60 6.22
C CYS A 340 2.43 17.40 7.35
N ARG A 341 3.59 16.93 7.81
CA ARG A 341 4.35 17.55 8.92
C ARG A 341 5.23 18.73 8.53
N VAL A 342 5.47 18.93 7.23
CA VAL A 342 6.24 20.09 6.73
C VAL A 342 5.43 21.35 6.52
N ASN A 343 4.10 21.27 6.63
CA ASN A 343 3.22 22.36 6.21
C ASN A 343 3.59 22.84 4.78
N CYS A 344 3.63 21.91 3.83
CA CYS A 344 4.16 22.19 2.49
C CYS A 344 3.33 23.20 1.67
N ARG A 345 2.22 23.71 2.22
CA ARG A 345 1.46 24.86 1.68
C ARG A 345 2.38 26.06 1.39
N GLN A 346 3.43 26.25 2.20
CA GLN A 346 4.38 27.36 2.02
C GLN A 346 5.22 27.25 0.74
N TYR A 347 5.35 26.06 0.15
CA TYR A 347 6.10 25.85 -1.09
C TYR A 347 5.22 26.00 -2.33
N ALA A 348 3.90 25.77 -2.21
CA ALA A 348 2.95 25.87 -3.32
C ALA A 348 2.77 27.32 -3.84
N SER A 349 3.14 28.33 -3.06
CA SER A 349 3.09 29.75 -3.45
C SER A 349 4.32 30.25 -4.21
N GLN A 350 5.40 29.46 -4.31
CA GLN A 350 6.65 29.89 -4.95
C GLN A 350 6.79 29.43 -6.41
N GLU A 351 5.89 28.57 -6.89
CA GLU A 351 5.89 28.03 -8.26
C GLU A 351 4.75 28.63 -9.14
N ARG A 352 4.17 29.77 -8.74
CA ARG A 352 3.18 30.52 -9.56
C ARG A 352 3.75 31.79 -10.15
#